data_AF-G2YS67-F1
#
_entry.id   AF-G2YS67-F1
#
_cell.length_a   1.000
_cell.length_b   1.000
_cell.length_c   1.000
_cell.angle_alpha   90.00
_cell.angle_beta   90.00
_cell.angle_gamma   90.00
#
_symmetry.space_group_name_H-M   'P 1'
#
loop_
_entity.id
_entity.type
_entity.pdbx_description
1 polymer ?
#
loop_
_entity_poly.entity_id
_entity_poly.type
_entity_poly.pdbx_seq_one_letter_code
_entity_poly.pdbx_strand_id
1 'polypeptide(L)'
;MAWAYRYWALADSSITLDGQKPLVEYQQDLSTVIMELEHADSRWASDHQPFNYDIPSNTLPSNQGQSMINGIKSNDNTASFTLLTERHLASQFVEGSHYRLSGMDPTLNGILPRPEAMQGGIVVARLQITTSGIYSDIYNNQVFHFSSMPQVRRCSYDLYSDGTRGATRDEPIFETRDHAEPTPFTQWKIKLLNPEEVNLDGLNEINLRWRGRVRFDERYRLLRDVEEL
;
A
#
# COMPACT_ATOMS: atom_id res chain seq x y z
N MET A 1 7.29 18.42 -10.19
CA MET A 1 8.50 18.65 -9.37
C MET A 1 8.12 19.02 -7.94
N ALA A 2 7.60 20.23 -7.64
CA ALA A 2 7.23 20.61 -6.26
C ALA A 2 6.27 19.62 -5.55
N TRP A 3 5.28 19.07 -6.26
CA TRP A 3 4.39 18.02 -5.71
C TRP A 3 5.10 16.70 -5.40
N ALA A 4 6.05 16.29 -6.26
CA ALA A 4 6.85 15.08 -6.04
C ALA A 4 7.83 15.28 -4.86
N TYR A 5 8.41 16.49 -4.75
CA TYR A 5 9.17 16.88 -3.57
C TYR A 5 8.30 16.82 -2.31
N ARG A 6 7.11 17.41 -2.31
CA ARG A 6 6.20 17.36 -1.14
C ARG A 6 5.89 15.93 -0.71
N TYR A 7 5.66 15.04 -1.67
CA TYR A 7 5.42 13.62 -1.44
C TYR A 7 6.61 12.95 -0.76
N TRP A 8 7.80 13.09 -1.33
CA TRP A 8 8.99 12.41 -0.84
C TRP A 8 9.58 13.04 0.43
N ALA A 9 9.66 14.37 0.47
CA ALA A 9 10.27 15.11 1.56
C ALA A 9 9.36 15.29 2.77
N LEU A 10 8.04 15.09 2.59
CA LEU A 10 7.01 15.43 3.58
C LEU A 10 7.19 16.86 4.10
N ALA A 11 7.38 17.79 3.16
CA ALA A 11 7.64 19.20 3.40
C ALA A 11 7.23 20.03 2.18
N ASP A 12 6.83 21.28 2.38
CA ASP A 12 6.61 22.20 1.26
C ASP A 12 7.94 22.73 0.73
N SER A 13 8.01 22.88 -0.60
CA SER A 13 9.15 23.53 -1.26
C SER A 13 9.13 25.02 -0.94
N SER A 14 10.32 25.62 -0.91
CA SER A 14 10.49 27.07 -0.72
C SER A 14 10.04 27.88 -1.94
N ILE A 15 9.80 27.25 -3.09
CA ILE A 15 9.37 27.93 -4.31
C ILE A 15 7.87 28.27 -4.29
N THR A 16 7.51 29.35 -4.97
CA THR A 16 6.11 29.70 -5.27
C THR A 16 5.78 29.29 -6.70
N LEU A 17 4.79 28.40 -6.88
CA LEU A 17 4.30 28.02 -8.20
C LEU A 17 3.50 29.17 -8.82
N ASP A 18 4.01 29.74 -9.90
CA ASP A 18 3.33 30.78 -10.68
C ASP A 18 3.60 30.59 -12.18
N GLY A 19 2.53 30.46 -12.95
CA GLY A 19 2.58 30.26 -14.40
C GLY A 19 2.94 31.51 -15.19
N GLN A 20 3.01 32.67 -14.55
CA GLN A 20 3.40 33.94 -15.17
C GLN A 20 4.88 34.28 -14.95
N LYS A 21 5.62 33.45 -14.21
CA LYS A 21 7.06 33.65 -13.99
C LYS A 21 7.85 33.66 -15.29
N PRO A 22 8.81 34.58 -15.45
CA PRO A 22 9.79 34.52 -16.53
C PRO A 22 10.55 33.19 -16.55
N LEU A 23 10.99 32.76 -17.74
CA LEU A 23 11.72 31.50 -17.92
C LEU A 23 12.95 31.37 -17.01
N VAL A 24 13.67 32.46 -16.75
CA VAL A 24 14.85 32.45 -15.88
C VAL A 24 14.48 32.14 -14.42
N GLU A 25 13.37 32.68 -13.92
CA GLU A 25 12.87 32.38 -12.58
C GLU A 25 12.37 30.94 -12.49
N TYR A 26 11.74 30.44 -13.55
CA TYR A 26 11.36 29.02 -13.63
C TYR A 26 12.57 28.07 -13.57
N GLN A 27 13.68 28.41 -14.23
CA GLN A 27 14.92 27.63 -14.16
C GLN A 27 15.55 27.67 -12.77
N GLN A 28 15.48 28.81 -12.08
CA GLN A 28 15.93 28.94 -10.69
C GLN A 28 15.06 28.11 -9.74
N ASP A 29 13.75 28.16 -9.89
CA ASP A 29 12.80 27.33 -9.13
C ASP A 29 13.09 25.83 -9.36
N LEU A 30 13.35 25.42 -10.60
CA LEU A 30 13.70 24.03 -10.92
C LEU A 30 14.98 23.58 -10.22
N SER A 31 16.04 24.40 -10.27
CA SER A 31 17.30 24.14 -9.58
C SER A 31 17.10 24.02 -8.07
N THR A 32 16.25 24.89 -7.50
CA THR A 32 15.91 24.87 -6.08
C THR A 32 15.23 23.56 -5.69
N VAL A 33 14.22 23.12 -6.44
CA VAL A 33 13.52 21.85 -6.15
C VAL A 33 14.45 20.64 -6.29
N ILE A 34 15.39 20.66 -7.23
CA ILE A 34 16.39 19.58 -7.37
C ILE A 34 17.28 19.51 -6.12
N MET A 35 17.83 20.64 -5.67
CA MET A 35 18.64 20.68 -4.44
C MET A 35 17.83 20.25 -3.21
N GLU A 36 16.59 20.71 -3.09
CA GLU A 36 15.70 20.31 -2.00
C GLU A 36 15.44 18.79 -2.01
N LEU A 37 15.27 18.18 -3.19
CA LEU A 37 15.11 16.73 -3.32
C LEU A 37 16.36 15.97 -2.89
N GLU A 38 17.56 16.41 -3.32
CA GLU A 38 18.83 15.80 -2.89
C GLU A 38 19.03 15.88 -1.37
N HIS A 39 18.61 17.00 -0.75
CA HIS A 39 18.61 17.14 0.70
C HIS A 39 17.59 16.21 1.38
N ALA A 40 16.42 16.01 0.78
CA ALA A 40 15.44 15.04 1.28
C ALA A 40 15.98 13.61 1.20
N ASP A 41 16.61 13.23 0.09
CA ASP A 41 17.26 11.92 -0.06
C ASP A 41 18.31 11.70 1.04
N SER A 42 19.15 12.70 1.27
CA SER A 42 20.16 12.68 2.32
C SER A 42 19.53 12.52 3.71
N ARG A 43 18.42 13.22 3.98
CA ARG A 43 17.68 13.12 5.26
C ARG A 43 17.12 11.72 5.49
N TRP A 44 16.67 11.06 4.43
CA TRP A 44 15.95 9.79 4.52
C TRP A 44 16.84 8.56 4.30
N ALA A 45 18.14 8.75 4.07
CA ALA A 45 19.06 7.70 3.66
C ALA A 45 19.28 6.57 4.69
N SER A 46 19.23 6.85 5.99
CA SER A 46 19.67 5.90 7.04
C SER A 46 18.58 5.32 7.93
N ASP A 47 17.45 6.01 8.07
CA ASP A 47 16.51 5.74 9.18
C ASP A 47 15.36 4.80 8.82
N HIS A 48 15.27 4.40 7.55
CA HIS A 48 14.24 3.49 7.06
C HIS A 48 14.58 2.04 7.44
N GLN A 49 13.62 1.35 8.05
CA GLN A 49 13.71 -0.07 8.35
C GLN A 49 12.69 -0.84 7.50
N PRO A 50 13.05 -2.04 6.99
CA PRO A 50 12.09 -2.89 6.32
C PRO A 50 11.06 -3.42 7.32
N PHE A 51 9.82 -3.58 6.86
CA PHE A 51 8.78 -4.26 7.62
C PHE A 51 8.06 -5.28 6.74
N ASN A 52 7.44 -6.26 7.41
CA ASN A 52 6.56 -7.24 6.78
C ASN A 52 5.38 -7.46 7.74
N TYR A 53 4.24 -6.84 7.44
CA TYR A 53 3.05 -6.94 8.27
C TYR A 53 2.07 -7.91 7.65
N ASP A 54 1.48 -8.74 8.50
CA ASP A 54 0.41 -9.64 8.12
C ASP A 54 -0.88 -9.15 8.79
N ILE A 55 -1.82 -8.66 7.99
CA ILE A 55 -3.02 -7.97 8.48
C ILE A 55 -4.25 -8.73 7.98
N PRO A 56 -4.85 -9.57 8.84
CA PRO A 56 -6.11 -10.22 8.53
C PRO A 56 -7.23 -9.17 8.39
N SER A 57 -8.11 -9.32 7.40
CA SER A 57 -9.16 -8.34 7.12
C SER A 57 -10.09 -8.07 8.32
N ASN A 58 -10.31 -9.07 9.18
CA ASN A 58 -11.14 -8.93 10.39
C ASN A 58 -10.54 -7.98 11.45
N THR A 59 -9.25 -7.65 11.35
CA THR A 59 -8.57 -6.66 12.22
C THR A 59 -8.65 -5.23 11.67
N LEU A 60 -9.13 -5.06 10.43
CA LEU A 60 -9.26 -3.73 9.84
C LEU A 60 -10.30 -2.88 10.58
N PRO A 61 -10.05 -1.56 10.71
CA PRO A 61 -10.92 -0.68 11.47
C PRO A 61 -12.30 -0.55 10.82
N SER A 62 -13.29 -0.13 11.62
CA SER A 62 -14.64 0.21 11.16
C SER A 62 -15.36 -0.92 10.41
N ASN A 63 -15.13 -2.18 10.81
CA ASN A 63 -15.73 -3.39 10.22
C ASN A 63 -15.46 -3.52 8.70
N GLN A 64 -14.37 -2.92 8.20
CA GLN A 64 -14.03 -2.98 6.79
C GLN A 64 -13.77 -4.41 6.31
N GLY A 65 -13.32 -5.31 7.19
CA GLY A 65 -13.13 -6.72 6.85
C GLY A 65 -14.37 -7.41 6.29
N GLN A 66 -15.51 -7.24 6.96
CA GLN A 66 -16.78 -7.81 6.47
C GLN A 66 -17.20 -7.18 5.13
N SER A 67 -17.02 -5.86 4.99
CA SER A 67 -17.28 -5.16 3.73
C SER A 67 -16.40 -5.68 2.59
N MET A 68 -15.13 -6.01 2.86
CA MET A 68 -14.24 -6.59 1.86
C MET A 68 -14.70 -8.00 1.44
N ILE A 69 -15.05 -8.86 2.40
CA ILE A 69 -15.56 -10.22 2.11
C ILE A 69 -16.83 -10.12 1.25
N ASN A 70 -17.77 -9.26 1.64
CA ASN A 70 -19.00 -9.02 0.89
C ASN A 70 -18.71 -8.47 -0.52
N GLY A 71 -17.71 -7.59 -0.65
CA GLY A 71 -17.27 -7.05 -1.93
C GLY A 71 -16.74 -8.12 -2.89
N ILE A 72 -15.88 -9.03 -2.42
CA ILE A 72 -15.40 -10.16 -3.25
C ILE A 72 -16.55 -11.12 -3.62
N LYS A 73 -17.50 -11.37 -2.71
CA LYS A 73 -18.68 -12.21 -2.97
C LYS A 73 -19.75 -11.53 -3.84
N SER A 74 -19.66 -10.23 -4.05
CA SER A 74 -20.62 -9.47 -4.88
C SER A 74 -20.45 -9.77 -6.36
N ASN A 75 -21.42 -9.32 -7.17
CA ASN A 75 -21.39 -9.49 -8.63
C ASN A 75 -20.20 -8.79 -9.32
N ASP A 76 -19.61 -7.77 -8.68
CA ASP A 76 -18.44 -7.05 -9.22
C ASP A 76 -17.11 -7.66 -8.76
N ASN A 77 -17.17 -8.64 -7.85
CA ASN A 77 -16.04 -9.33 -7.22
C ASN A 77 -14.92 -8.39 -6.75
N THR A 78 -15.30 -7.22 -6.24
CA THR A 78 -14.40 -6.12 -5.88
C THR A 78 -14.61 -5.72 -4.43
N ALA A 79 -13.55 -5.85 -3.63
CA ALA A 79 -13.46 -5.32 -2.28
C ALA A 79 -12.83 -3.94 -2.28
N SER A 80 -13.15 -3.13 -1.27
CA SER A 80 -12.48 -1.86 -1.00
C SER A 80 -12.32 -1.63 0.49
N PHE A 81 -11.22 -1.00 0.87
CA PHE A 81 -10.97 -0.53 2.24
C PHE A 81 -10.11 0.73 2.20
N THR A 82 -10.15 1.52 3.26
CA THR A 82 -9.43 2.77 3.42
C THR A 82 -8.65 2.73 4.72
N LEU A 83 -7.38 3.10 4.64
CA LEU A 83 -6.56 3.41 5.80
C LEU A 83 -6.27 4.90 5.81
N LEU A 84 -6.31 5.51 6.99
CA LEU A 84 -6.02 6.94 7.18
C LEU A 84 -4.92 7.10 8.24
N THR A 85 -4.35 8.30 8.33
CA THR A 85 -3.26 8.60 9.27
C THR A 85 -3.73 8.66 10.73
N GLU A 86 -5.04 8.78 11.00
CA GLU A 86 -5.53 8.71 12.37
C GLU A 86 -5.30 7.32 12.97
N ARG A 87 -4.76 7.26 14.19
CA ARG A 87 -4.32 6.02 14.84
C ARG A 87 -5.36 4.89 14.85
N HIS A 88 -6.64 5.22 15.04
CA HIS A 88 -7.73 4.25 15.07
C HIS A 88 -8.20 3.77 13.68
N LEU A 89 -7.71 4.39 12.61
CA LEU A 89 -8.01 4.08 11.21
C LEU A 89 -6.76 3.63 10.42
N ALA A 90 -5.58 3.69 11.04
CA ALA A 90 -4.29 3.33 10.47
C ALA A 90 -3.96 1.83 10.52
N SER A 91 -4.81 1.00 11.14
CA SER A 91 -4.51 -0.42 11.39
C SER A 91 -3.17 -0.57 12.13
N GLN A 92 -2.24 -1.40 11.64
CA GLN A 92 -0.92 -1.61 12.24
C GLN A 92 0.11 -0.50 11.88
N PHE A 93 -0.24 0.45 11.00
CA PHE A 93 0.68 1.51 10.55
C PHE A 93 0.73 2.70 11.52
N VAL A 94 1.00 2.44 12.81
CA VAL A 94 0.88 3.42 13.91
C VAL A 94 2.18 3.73 14.66
N GLU A 95 3.27 3.03 14.37
CA GLU A 95 4.52 3.10 15.14
C GLU A 95 5.60 3.97 14.48
N GLY A 96 5.26 4.61 13.37
CA GLY A 96 6.23 5.34 12.58
C GLY A 96 5.57 6.30 11.61
N SER A 97 6.44 6.96 10.87
CA SER A 97 6.13 7.91 9.82
C SER A 97 6.77 7.47 8.51
N HIS A 98 6.38 8.14 7.43
CA HIS A 98 7.04 8.00 6.15
C HIS A 98 7.03 6.54 5.61
N TYR A 99 5.86 5.89 5.65
CA TYR A 99 5.72 4.53 5.12
C TYR A 99 5.82 4.52 3.59
N ARG A 100 6.68 3.66 3.04
CA ARG A 100 6.81 3.44 1.60
C ARG A 100 6.63 1.96 1.31
N LEU A 101 5.49 1.62 0.72
CA LEU A 101 5.11 0.24 0.44
C LEU A 101 5.84 -0.30 -0.77
N SER A 102 6.49 -1.44 -0.64
CA SER A 102 7.05 -2.19 -1.75
C SER A 102 6.07 -3.21 -2.31
N GLY A 103 4.99 -3.55 -1.59
CA GLY A 103 3.96 -4.45 -2.10
C GLY A 103 2.84 -4.74 -1.10
N MET A 104 1.70 -5.18 -1.62
CA MET A 104 0.59 -5.74 -0.85
C MET A 104 0.12 -7.01 -1.54
N ASP A 105 0.35 -8.15 -0.88
CA ASP A 105 0.06 -9.51 -1.37
C ASP A 105 -1.17 -10.07 -0.65
N PRO A 106 -2.37 -9.96 -1.25
CA PRO A 106 -3.60 -10.43 -0.64
C PRO A 106 -3.82 -11.93 -0.87
N THR A 107 -4.28 -12.63 0.16
CA THR A 107 -4.75 -14.01 0.08
C THR A 107 -6.23 -14.08 0.43
N LEU A 108 -7.02 -14.78 -0.38
CA LEU A 108 -8.41 -15.06 -0.08
C LEU A 108 -8.46 -16.39 0.70
N ASN A 109 -8.78 -16.35 1.99
CA ASN A 109 -8.78 -17.54 2.83
C ASN A 109 -10.16 -18.22 2.82
N GLY A 110 -10.17 -19.54 2.66
CA GLY A 110 -11.39 -20.37 2.63
C GLY A 110 -12.05 -20.50 1.25
N ILE A 111 -11.43 -19.96 0.19
CA ILE A 111 -11.88 -20.24 -1.18
C ILE A 111 -11.42 -21.62 -1.62
N LEU A 112 -12.18 -22.24 -2.52
CA LEU A 112 -11.82 -23.52 -3.14
C LEU A 112 -11.80 -23.37 -4.66
N PRO A 113 -10.91 -24.07 -5.37
CA PRO A 113 -10.98 -24.11 -6.83
C PRO A 113 -12.26 -24.81 -7.28
N ARG A 114 -12.83 -24.39 -8.41
CA ARG A 114 -13.87 -25.19 -9.06
C ARG A 114 -13.24 -26.41 -9.75
N PRO A 115 -13.78 -27.62 -9.57
CA PRO A 115 -13.22 -28.83 -10.17
C PRO A 115 -13.01 -28.74 -11.68
N GLU A 116 -13.90 -28.04 -12.39
CA GLU A 116 -13.86 -27.89 -13.85
C GLU A 116 -12.75 -26.96 -14.34
N ALA A 117 -12.27 -26.05 -13.49
CA ALA A 117 -11.20 -25.11 -13.78
C ALA A 117 -9.80 -25.65 -13.43
N MET A 118 -9.73 -26.77 -12.69
CA MET A 118 -8.48 -27.33 -12.22
C MET A 118 -7.64 -27.90 -13.37
N GLN A 119 -6.36 -27.52 -13.40
CA GLN A 119 -5.37 -28.07 -14.32
C GLN A 119 -4.16 -28.53 -13.52
N GLY A 120 -3.84 -29.83 -13.58
CA GLY A 120 -2.69 -30.39 -12.85
C GLY A 120 -2.78 -30.25 -11.33
N GLY A 121 -4.00 -30.24 -10.77
CA GLY A 121 -4.21 -30.11 -9.31
C GLY A 121 -4.25 -28.67 -8.78
N ILE A 122 -4.27 -27.68 -9.68
CA ILE A 122 -4.16 -26.25 -9.32
C ILE A 122 -5.13 -25.40 -10.14
N VAL A 123 -5.61 -24.30 -9.53
CA VAL A 123 -6.20 -23.12 -10.20
C VAL A 123 -5.34 -21.91 -9.87
N VAL A 124 -5.24 -20.93 -10.76
CA VAL A 124 -4.51 -19.69 -10.48
C VAL A 124 -5.51 -18.63 -10.04
N ALA A 125 -5.53 -18.26 -8.77
CA ALA A 125 -6.34 -17.11 -8.33
C ALA A 125 -5.69 -15.82 -8.83
N ARG A 126 -6.45 -14.97 -9.54
CA ARG A 126 -5.94 -13.73 -10.14
C ARG A 126 -6.62 -12.52 -9.55
N LEU A 127 -5.83 -11.64 -8.94
CA LEU A 127 -6.27 -10.44 -8.27
C LEU A 127 -5.68 -9.20 -8.94
N GLN A 128 -6.43 -8.11 -8.89
CA GLN A 128 -5.95 -6.77 -9.20
C GLN A 128 -6.04 -5.89 -7.97
N ILE A 129 -4.90 -5.32 -7.57
CA ILE A 129 -4.80 -4.31 -6.53
C ILE A 129 -4.84 -2.94 -7.19
N THR A 130 -5.61 -2.01 -6.64
CA THR A 130 -5.65 -0.62 -7.11
C THR A 130 -5.68 0.37 -5.95
N THR A 131 -4.85 1.40 -6.00
CA THR A 131 -4.91 2.54 -5.07
C THR A 131 -5.81 3.65 -5.63
N SER A 132 -6.33 4.54 -4.79
CA SER A 132 -7.25 5.60 -5.26
C SER A 132 -6.57 6.74 -6.01
N GLY A 133 -5.24 6.85 -5.91
CA GLY A 133 -4.52 8.03 -6.39
C GLY A 133 -4.58 9.22 -5.42
N ILE A 134 -5.33 9.12 -4.31
CA ILE A 134 -5.35 10.10 -3.23
C ILE A 134 -4.64 9.49 -2.02
N TYR A 135 -3.57 10.12 -1.57
CA TYR A 135 -2.71 9.61 -0.52
C TYR A 135 -2.60 10.60 0.61
N SER A 136 -2.28 10.07 1.78
CA SER A 136 -1.79 10.87 2.90
C SER A 136 -0.55 10.23 3.50
N ASP A 137 0.22 11.02 4.23
CA ASP A 137 1.30 10.55 5.06
C ASP A 137 1.42 11.46 6.29
N ILE A 138 2.15 11.00 7.29
CA ILE A 138 2.39 11.74 8.53
C ILE A 138 3.88 11.88 8.77
N TYR A 139 4.31 13.07 9.13
CA TYR A 139 5.65 13.33 9.64
C TYR A 139 5.62 14.46 10.66
N ASN A 140 6.31 14.31 11.78
CA ASN A 140 6.31 15.29 12.89
C ASN A 140 4.91 15.76 13.29
N ASN A 141 3.96 14.83 13.43
CA ASN A 141 2.54 15.09 13.73
C ASN A 141 1.78 15.94 12.71
N GLN A 142 2.39 16.25 11.56
CA GLN A 142 1.73 16.94 10.47
C GLN A 142 1.29 15.93 9.41
N VAL A 143 0.03 16.03 9.01
CA VAL A 143 -0.52 15.24 7.91
C VAL A 143 -0.30 15.97 6.60
N PHE A 144 0.23 15.24 5.61
CA PHE A 144 0.40 15.72 4.25
C PHE A 144 -0.52 14.94 3.33
N HIS A 145 -1.18 15.64 2.42
CA HIS A 145 -2.07 15.06 1.43
C HIS A 145 -1.51 15.24 0.02
N PHE A 146 -1.75 14.24 -0.82
CA PHE A 146 -1.19 14.17 -2.16
C PHE A 146 -2.18 13.54 -3.12
N SER A 147 -2.07 13.93 -4.40
CA SER A 147 -2.73 13.24 -5.49
C SER A 147 -1.70 12.78 -6.52
N SER A 148 -1.92 11.60 -7.06
CA SER A 148 -1.15 11.00 -8.16
C SER A 148 -2.07 10.06 -8.95
N MET A 149 -1.54 9.48 -10.02
CA MET A 149 -2.27 8.45 -10.74
C MET A 149 -2.52 7.23 -9.82
N PRO A 150 -3.74 6.65 -9.85
CA PRO A 150 -4.01 5.34 -9.28
C PRO A 150 -2.96 4.32 -9.73
N GLN A 151 -2.39 3.58 -8.79
CA GLN A 151 -1.48 2.49 -9.12
C GLN A 151 -2.27 1.21 -9.25
N VAL A 152 -1.95 0.41 -10.27
CA VAL A 152 -2.56 -0.89 -10.52
C VAL A 152 -1.50 -1.97 -10.52
N ARG A 153 -1.70 -3.04 -9.75
CA ARG A 153 -0.82 -4.21 -9.71
C ARG A 153 -1.61 -5.50 -9.83
N ARG A 154 -1.01 -6.49 -10.49
CA ARG A 154 -1.52 -7.86 -10.54
C ARG A 154 -0.92 -8.65 -9.39
N CYS A 155 -1.74 -9.47 -8.77
CA CYS A 155 -1.30 -10.52 -7.87
C CYS A 155 -1.92 -11.82 -8.35
N SER A 156 -1.13 -12.87 -8.51
CA SER A 156 -1.69 -14.19 -8.77
C SER A 156 -0.94 -15.25 -8.01
N TYR A 157 -1.66 -16.29 -7.60
CA TYR A 157 -1.08 -17.38 -6.83
C TYR A 157 -1.76 -18.71 -7.14
N ASP A 158 -1.03 -19.78 -6.90
CA ASP A 158 -1.56 -21.14 -6.96
C ASP A 158 -2.59 -21.36 -5.86
N LEU A 159 -3.71 -21.95 -6.22
CA LEU A 159 -4.74 -22.43 -5.32
C LEU A 159 -4.88 -23.93 -5.50
N TYR A 160 -4.50 -24.68 -4.47
CA TYR A 160 -4.63 -26.14 -4.46
C TYR A 160 -6.07 -26.58 -4.20
N SER A 161 -6.35 -27.87 -4.44
CA SER A 161 -7.68 -28.47 -4.29
C SER A 161 -8.31 -28.30 -2.90
N ASP A 162 -7.48 -28.19 -1.87
CA ASP A 162 -7.88 -28.01 -0.47
C ASP A 162 -8.09 -26.53 -0.08
N GLY A 163 -7.89 -25.60 -1.02
CA GLY A 163 -7.94 -24.16 -0.78
C GLY A 163 -6.63 -23.57 -0.26
N THR A 164 -5.58 -24.39 -0.10
CA THR A 164 -4.27 -23.90 0.33
C THR A 164 -3.66 -23.01 -0.75
N ARG A 165 -3.19 -21.83 -0.34
CA ARG A 165 -2.38 -20.96 -1.19
C ARG A 165 -1.00 -21.56 -1.41
N GLY A 166 -0.64 -21.77 -2.67
CA GLY A 166 0.71 -22.12 -3.12
C GLY A 166 1.56 -20.90 -3.48
N ALA A 167 2.43 -21.08 -4.47
CA ALA A 167 3.38 -20.05 -4.89
C ALA A 167 2.68 -18.83 -5.50
N THR A 168 3.19 -17.63 -5.19
CA THR A 168 2.87 -16.40 -5.91
C THR A 168 3.50 -16.46 -7.30
N ARG A 169 2.71 -16.21 -8.35
CA ARG A 169 3.16 -16.18 -9.75
C ARG A 169 3.40 -14.75 -10.24
N ASP A 170 2.44 -13.85 -10.01
CA ASP A 170 2.60 -12.41 -10.24
C ASP A 170 2.73 -11.72 -8.88
N GLU A 171 3.89 -11.12 -8.60
CA GLU A 171 4.08 -10.37 -7.35
C GLU A 171 3.52 -8.94 -7.46
N PRO A 172 2.68 -8.49 -6.52
CA PRO A 172 2.11 -7.14 -6.52
C PRO A 172 3.10 -6.11 -5.96
N ILE A 173 4.22 -5.94 -6.65
CA ILE A 173 5.32 -5.05 -6.27
C ILE A 173 5.04 -3.62 -6.70
N PHE A 174 5.23 -2.67 -5.80
CA PHE A 174 5.34 -1.24 -6.11
C PHE A 174 6.82 -0.89 -6.21
N GLU A 175 7.32 -0.70 -7.43
CA GLU A 175 8.73 -0.39 -7.65
C GLU A 175 9.13 0.93 -6.97
N THR A 176 10.28 0.92 -6.31
CA THR A 176 10.99 2.10 -5.79
C THR A 176 11.67 2.88 -6.92
N ARG A 177 10.93 3.23 -7.97
CA ARG A 177 11.41 4.14 -9.01
C ARG A 177 10.85 5.54 -8.74
N ASP A 178 11.73 6.53 -8.78
CA ASP A 178 11.40 7.95 -8.69
C ASP A 178 10.57 8.34 -7.46
N HIS A 179 10.80 7.66 -6.32
CA HIS A 179 10.10 7.92 -5.06
C HIS A 179 8.57 7.77 -5.13
N ALA A 180 8.07 6.93 -6.02
CA ALA A 180 6.65 6.78 -6.30
C ALA A 180 5.97 5.64 -5.49
N GLU A 181 6.64 5.03 -4.53
CA GLU A 181 6.02 3.96 -3.72
C GLU A 181 4.86 4.49 -2.91
N PRO A 182 3.67 3.87 -2.94
CA PRO A 182 2.50 4.37 -2.25
C PRO A 182 2.67 4.30 -0.73
N THR A 183 1.97 5.17 -0.02
CA THR A 183 1.73 5.04 1.42
C THR A 183 0.57 4.06 1.67
N PRO A 184 0.48 3.45 2.87
CA PRO A 184 -0.70 2.67 3.24
C PRO A 184 -1.97 3.53 3.34
N PHE A 185 -1.83 4.83 3.62
CA PHE A 185 -2.93 5.74 3.91
C PHE A 185 -3.62 6.27 2.65
N THR A 186 -4.36 5.37 2.01
CA THR A 186 -5.18 5.61 0.83
C THR A 186 -6.40 4.67 0.86
N GLN A 187 -7.26 4.79 -0.13
CA GLN A 187 -8.25 3.75 -0.42
C GLN A 187 -7.64 2.71 -1.37
N TRP A 188 -7.80 1.46 -0.99
CA TRP A 188 -7.36 0.28 -1.71
C TRP A 188 -8.57 -0.47 -2.27
N LYS A 189 -8.40 -1.04 -3.46
CA LYS A 189 -9.36 -1.95 -4.10
C LYS A 189 -8.68 -3.25 -4.46
N ILE A 190 -9.38 -4.36 -4.23
CA ILE A 190 -8.94 -5.71 -4.62
C ILE A 190 -10.06 -6.32 -5.46
N LYS A 191 -9.76 -6.65 -6.71
CA LYS A 191 -10.71 -7.30 -7.61
C LYS A 191 -10.26 -8.72 -7.94
N LEU A 192 -11.13 -9.70 -7.77
CA LEU A 192 -10.94 -11.05 -8.30
C LEU A 192 -11.29 -11.05 -9.79
N LEU A 193 -10.36 -11.53 -10.62
CA LEU A 193 -10.42 -11.40 -12.07
C LEU A 193 -10.97 -12.65 -12.77
N ASN A 194 -10.96 -13.78 -12.08
CA ASN A 194 -11.45 -15.07 -12.55
C ASN A 194 -12.42 -15.70 -11.52
N PRO A 195 -13.50 -14.98 -11.13
CA PRO A 195 -14.46 -15.48 -10.15
C PRO A 195 -15.14 -16.79 -10.58
N GLU A 196 -15.22 -17.07 -11.88
CA GLU A 196 -15.76 -18.30 -12.45
C GLU A 196 -14.90 -19.54 -12.16
N GLU A 197 -13.60 -19.38 -11.88
CA GLU A 197 -12.69 -20.51 -11.62
C GLU A 197 -12.63 -20.89 -10.12
N VAL A 198 -13.29 -20.11 -9.26
CA VAL A 198 -13.18 -20.21 -7.80
C VAL A 198 -14.56 -20.29 -7.15
N ASN A 199 -14.71 -21.14 -6.13
CA ASN A 199 -15.84 -21.12 -5.21
C ASN A 199 -15.54 -20.20 -4.02
N LEU A 200 -16.39 -19.18 -3.83
CA LEU A 200 -16.27 -18.17 -2.78
C LEU A 200 -17.13 -18.45 -1.55
N ASP A 201 -17.93 -19.53 -1.51
CA ASP A 201 -18.86 -19.79 -0.41
C ASP A 201 -18.15 -19.82 0.95
N GLY A 202 -16.97 -20.46 0.99
CA GLY A 202 -16.11 -20.57 2.17
C GLY A 202 -15.24 -19.35 2.47
N LEU A 203 -15.22 -18.31 1.64
CA LEU A 203 -14.43 -17.10 1.89
C LEU A 203 -14.88 -16.46 3.20
N ASN A 204 -13.97 -16.40 4.17
CA ASN A 204 -14.22 -15.89 5.51
C ASN A 204 -13.19 -14.83 5.96
N GLU A 205 -12.09 -14.68 5.24
CA GLU A 205 -11.04 -13.73 5.55
C GLU A 205 -10.23 -13.37 4.30
N ILE A 206 -9.74 -12.14 4.24
CA ILE A 206 -8.76 -11.71 3.26
C ILE A 206 -7.51 -11.30 4.04
N ASN A 207 -6.45 -12.09 3.91
CA ASN A 207 -5.20 -11.79 4.58
C ASN A 207 -4.35 -10.85 3.73
N LEU A 208 -3.92 -9.72 4.29
CA LEU A 208 -3.19 -8.67 3.57
C LEU A 208 -1.73 -8.67 4.04
N ARG A 209 -0.84 -9.23 3.23
CA ARG A 209 0.60 -9.21 3.53
C ARG A 209 1.25 -7.97 2.93
N TRP A 210 1.68 -7.05 3.77
CA TRP A 210 2.31 -5.80 3.38
C TRP A 210 3.82 -5.88 3.52
N ARG A 211 4.53 -5.33 2.54
CA ARG A 211 5.97 -5.15 2.61
C ARG A 211 6.32 -3.71 2.29
N GLY A 212 7.37 -3.21 2.91
CA GLY A 212 7.85 -1.87 2.63
C GLY A 212 8.94 -1.44 3.59
N ARG A 213 9.12 -0.13 3.65
CA ARG A 213 10.05 0.55 4.56
C ARG A 213 9.31 1.61 5.35
N VAL A 214 9.75 1.84 6.58
CA VAL A 214 9.16 2.79 7.52
C VAL A 214 10.25 3.47 8.33
N ARG A 215 10.01 4.73 8.73
CA ARG A 215 10.77 5.36 9.80
C ARG A 215 10.01 5.23 11.12
N PHE A 216 10.41 4.25 11.94
CA PHE A 216 9.85 4.10 13.28
C PHE A 216 10.16 5.31 14.17
N ASP A 217 9.17 5.75 14.94
CA ASP A 217 9.37 6.86 15.87
C ASP A 217 10.23 6.39 17.06
N GLU A 218 11.15 7.26 17.51
CA GLU A 218 12.06 6.95 18.63
C GLU A 218 11.34 6.52 19.91
N ARG A 219 10.12 7.05 20.13
CA ARG A 219 9.30 6.73 21.31
C ARG A 219 8.82 5.28 21.34
N TYR A 220 8.63 4.64 20.18
CA TYR A 220 8.23 3.25 20.08
C TYR A 220 9.42 2.30 19.96
N ARG A 221 10.58 2.77 19.46
CA ARG A 221 11.85 1.99 19.50
C ARG A 221 12.25 1.65 20.93
N LEU A 222 12.24 2.63 21.83
CA LEU A 222 12.63 2.43 23.23
C LEU A 222 11.71 1.49 24.02
N LEU A 223 10.44 1.35 23.63
CA LEU A 223 9.51 0.45 24.30
C LEU A 223 9.72 -1.02 23.88
N ARG A 224 10.07 -1.27 22.61
CA ARG A 224 10.38 -2.63 22.14
C ARG A 224 11.68 -3.16 22.73
N ASP A 225 12.71 -2.32 22.86
CA ASP A 225 13.99 -2.71 23.46
C ASP A 225 13.88 -3.11 24.95
N VAL A 226 12.79 -2.71 25.63
CA VAL A 226 12.51 -3.06 27.04
C VAL A 226 11.67 -4.34 27.16
N GLU A 227 10.82 -4.66 26.17
CA GLU A 227 10.02 -5.89 26.16
C GLU A 227 10.81 -7.12 25.68
N GLU A 228 11.98 -6.92 25.06
CA GLU A 228 12.90 -7.99 24.64
C GLU A 228 14.02 -8.31 25.67
N LEU A 229 13.93 -7.79 26.90
CA LEU A 229 14.84 -8.08 28.04
C LEU A 229 14.14 -8.85 29.16
#